data_AF-A0A4V3UYA7-F1
#
_entry.id   AF-A0A4V3UYA7-F1
#
_cell.length_a   1.000
_cell.length_b   1.000
_cell.length_c   1.000
_cell.angle_alpha   90.00
_cell.angle_beta   90.00
_cell.angle_gamma   90.00
#
_symmetry.space_group_name_H-M   'P 1'
#
loop_
_entity.id
_entity.type
_entity.pdbx_description
1 polymer ?
#
loop_
_entity_poly.entity_id
_entity_poly.type
_entity_poly.pdbx_seq_one_letter_code
_entity_poly.pdbx_strand_id
1 'polypeptide(L)'
;MRFLLFIVIFIGCYTLQVQAQNTTPWYKKISLRQSFDSKTDKAKPANITYTNPDDGDESWLVNIALGYDLTPDSEEIIIINPYIEYHRNSLVDKEQYNWETGVFAEWQTQDIFTRKWSPVLIGAVRYNDDRIGGVQSLMSNLYFTPLFRGKGMKAEYFWLPNTAVKLGKAFRFIYTPYLGVETENRIQTDNSDASGSIYRGYFSISSSIVFFPDHEVLKDRLEIDLDWQYRYILGENVTTITQNDYRYFNISLNYILYRASDGKRIVKLGIDYTTGENPAKNFQDQTFYALSLKVRL
;
A
#
# COMPACT_ATOMS: atom_id res chain seq x y z
N MET A 1 -10.49 19.67 26.97
CA MET A 1 -11.25 18.50 26.46
C MET A 1 -10.47 17.72 25.39
N ARG A 2 -9.15 17.51 25.58
CA ARG A 2 -8.27 16.75 24.66
C ARG A 2 -7.54 15.58 25.33
N PHE A 3 -7.70 15.41 26.65
CA PHE A 3 -7.07 14.34 27.43
C PHE A 3 -8.01 13.17 27.76
N LEU A 4 -9.32 13.30 27.55
CA LEU A 4 -10.29 12.27 27.91
C LEU A 4 -10.42 11.14 26.87
N LEU A 5 -10.02 11.38 25.61
CA LEU A 5 -10.06 10.36 24.56
C LEU A 5 -8.95 9.31 24.70
N PHE A 6 -7.79 9.70 25.25
CA PHE A 6 -6.65 8.79 25.47
C PHE A 6 -6.90 7.81 26.61
N ILE A 7 -7.73 8.17 27.59
CA ILE A 7 -8.02 7.34 28.77
C ILE A 7 -8.98 6.20 28.42
N VAL A 8 -9.88 6.38 27.45
CA VAL A 8 -10.83 5.32 27.03
C VAL A 8 -10.11 4.21 26.24
N ILE A 9 -9.08 4.55 25.45
CA ILE A 9 -8.26 3.54 24.73
C ILE A 9 -7.36 2.78 25.70
N PHE A 10 -6.84 3.44 26.76
CA PHE A 10 -5.96 2.79 27.73
C PHE A 10 -6.72 1.91 28.75
N ILE A 11 -7.93 2.30 29.16
CA ILE A 11 -8.76 1.51 30.08
C ILE A 11 -9.40 0.30 29.38
N GLY A 12 -9.65 0.37 28.07
CA GLY A 12 -10.07 -0.78 27.26
C GLY A 12 -9.01 -1.88 27.12
N CYS A 13 -7.73 -1.58 27.37
CA CYS A 13 -6.63 -2.55 27.28
C CYS A 13 -6.37 -3.31 28.60
N TYR A 14 -6.94 -2.90 29.73
CA TYR A 14 -6.60 -3.47 31.03
C TYR A 14 -7.47 -4.65 31.49
N THR A 15 -8.58 -4.96 30.80
CA THR A 15 -9.50 -6.04 31.21
C THR A 15 -9.41 -7.31 30.37
N LEU A 16 -8.49 -7.41 29.41
CA LEU A 16 -8.16 -8.67 28.72
C LEU A 16 -6.96 -9.35 29.39
N GLN A 17 -7.13 -9.75 30.65
CA GLN A 17 -6.35 -10.87 31.18
C GLN A 17 -6.92 -12.16 30.58
N VAL A 18 -6.50 -12.46 29.34
CA VAL A 18 -6.77 -13.74 28.69
C VAL A 18 -5.50 -14.57 28.68
N GLN A 19 -5.70 -15.81 29.14
CA GLN A 19 -4.80 -16.94 29.22
C GLN A 19 -3.64 -16.95 28.22
N ALA A 20 -2.44 -17.19 28.74
CA ALA A 20 -1.26 -17.54 27.97
C ALA A 20 -1.47 -18.89 27.24
N GLN A 21 -2.06 -18.84 26.05
CA GLN A 21 -1.98 -19.89 25.03
C GLN A 21 -1.27 -19.29 23.82
N ASN A 22 -0.06 -19.79 23.51
CA ASN A 22 0.74 -19.54 22.29
C ASN A 22 0.44 -18.21 21.56
N THR A 23 0.56 -17.09 22.26
CA THR A 23 0.30 -15.79 21.65
C THR A 23 1.45 -15.45 20.71
N THR A 24 1.13 -14.97 19.50
CA THR A 24 2.14 -14.52 18.57
C THR A 24 3.02 -13.45 19.25
N PRO A 25 4.36 -13.59 19.28
CA PRO A 25 5.24 -12.60 19.89
C PRO A 25 4.99 -11.20 19.31
N TRP A 26 5.01 -10.17 20.16
CA TRP A 26 4.63 -8.79 19.78
C TRP A 26 5.35 -8.27 18.53
N TYR A 27 6.63 -8.60 18.36
CA TYR A 27 7.43 -8.14 17.23
C TYR A 27 7.02 -8.79 15.89
N LYS A 28 6.33 -9.94 15.93
CA LYS A 28 5.75 -10.58 14.73
C LYS A 28 4.41 -9.96 14.31
N LYS A 29 3.82 -9.12 15.16
CA LYS A 29 2.61 -8.35 14.88
C LYS A 29 2.92 -7.03 14.18
N ILE A 30 4.20 -6.63 14.14
CA ILE A 30 4.63 -5.41 13.48
C ILE A 30 4.81 -5.68 12.00
N SER A 31 4.22 -4.82 11.17
CA SER A 31 4.44 -4.79 9.72
C SER A 31 5.17 -3.51 9.32
N LEU A 32 6.10 -3.65 8.37
CA LEU A 32 6.78 -2.54 7.71
C LEU A 32 6.53 -2.66 6.21
N ARG A 33 5.87 -1.66 5.61
CA ARG A 33 5.50 -1.65 4.19
C ARG A 33 5.47 -0.23 3.62
N GLN A 34 5.15 -0.09 2.33
CA GLN A 34 5.06 1.22 1.67
C GLN A 34 3.81 2.01 2.10
N SER A 35 2.66 1.32 2.22
CA SER A 35 1.36 1.90 2.54
C SER A 35 0.32 0.82 2.90
N PHE A 36 -0.77 1.21 3.54
CA PHE A 36 -1.92 0.40 3.94
C PHE A 36 -3.13 0.57 3.00
N ASP A 37 -2.86 0.62 1.69
CA ASP A 37 -3.83 0.78 0.59
C ASP A 37 -4.05 -0.49 -0.23
N SER A 38 -3.45 -1.61 0.19
CA SER A 38 -3.45 -2.86 -0.56
C SER A 38 -3.58 -4.08 0.35
N LYS A 39 -3.83 -5.23 -0.27
CA LYS A 39 -3.90 -6.53 0.40
C LYS A 39 -2.56 -6.85 1.07
N THR A 40 -2.58 -7.39 2.27
CA THR A 40 -1.40 -7.63 3.13
C THR A 40 -0.33 -8.50 2.47
N ASP A 41 -0.71 -9.57 1.78
CA ASP A 41 0.24 -10.43 1.06
C ASP A 41 0.81 -9.77 -0.20
N LYS A 42 0.15 -8.74 -0.73
CA LYS A 42 0.57 -7.91 -1.87
C LYS A 42 1.15 -6.56 -1.47
N ALA A 43 1.27 -6.29 -0.17
CA ALA A 43 1.85 -5.06 0.35
C ALA A 43 3.23 -4.83 -0.25
N LYS A 44 3.41 -3.64 -0.83
CA LYS A 44 4.71 -3.22 -1.36
C LYS A 44 5.69 -2.96 -0.22
N PRO A 45 6.99 -3.25 -0.39
CA PRO A 45 8.00 -2.91 0.60
C PRO A 45 8.09 -1.40 0.82
N ALA A 46 8.39 -0.98 2.04
CA ALA A 46 8.82 0.38 2.30
C ALA A 46 10.02 0.72 1.41
N ASN A 47 10.12 1.96 0.94
CA ASN A 47 11.21 2.39 0.07
C ASN A 47 11.89 3.65 0.58
N ILE A 48 13.20 3.70 0.37
CA ILE A 48 14.05 4.86 0.68
C ILE A 48 15.01 5.04 -0.49
N THR A 49 15.05 6.26 -1.03
CA THR A 49 16.08 6.74 -1.96
C THR A 49 16.74 7.97 -1.36
N TYR A 50 18.05 8.05 -1.52
CA TYR A 50 18.84 9.23 -1.24
C TYR A 50 19.74 9.51 -2.44
N THR A 51 19.74 10.76 -2.90
CA THR A 51 20.60 11.22 -3.99
C THR A 51 21.31 12.49 -3.53
N ASN A 52 22.64 12.52 -3.63
CA ASN A 52 23.46 13.68 -3.34
C ASN A 52 24.37 13.93 -4.55
N PRO A 53 23.93 14.75 -5.53
CA PRO A 53 24.73 15.04 -6.71
C PRO A 53 25.89 15.98 -6.38
N ASP A 54 26.97 15.94 -7.18
CA ASP A 54 28.09 16.89 -7.03
C ASP A 54 27.65 18.34 -7.30
N ASP A 55 26.69 18.51 -8.23
CA ASP A 55 26.04 19.77 -8.57
C ASP A 55 24.52 19.63 -8.35
N GLY A 56 23.98 20.34 -7.36
CA GLY A 56 22.55 20.38 -7.03
C GLY A 56 22.25 20.09 -5.56
N ASP A 57 20.98 20.18 -5.18
CA ASP A 57 20.53 19.90 -3.82
C ASP A 57 20.37 18.38 -3.59
N GLU A 58 20.58 17.96 -2.34
CA GLU A 58 20.27 16.60 -1.95
C GLU A 58 18.76 16.31 -2.05
N SER A 59 18.42 15.07 -2.40
CA SER A 59 17.03 14.66 -2.57
C SER A 59 16.72 13.30 -1.95
N TRP A 60 15.48 13.18 -1.49
CA TRP A 60 14.98 12.08 -0.68
C TRP A 60 13.64 11.59 -1.22
N LEU A 61 13.48 10.28 -1.35
CA LEU A 61 12.19 9.63 -1.49
C LEU A 61 12.03 8.66 -0.32
N VAL A 62 11.01 8.86 0.50
CA VAL A 62 10.73 8.00 1.65
C VAL A 62 9.27 7.61 1.59
N ASN A 63 8.99 6.30 1.57
CA ASN A 63 7.65 5.77 1.74
C ASN A 63 7.71 4.64 2.76
N ILE A 64 7.29 4.94 3.99
CA ILE A 64 7.37 4.04 5.12
C ILE A 64 6.03 4.03 5.84
N ALA A 65 5.49 2.84 6.05
CA ALA A 65 4.30 2.61 6.82
C ALA A 65 4.56 1.51 7.86
N LEU A 66 4.20 1.81 9.11
CA LEU A 66 4.32 0.90 10.25
C LEU A 66 2.92 0.58 10.75
N GLY A 67 2.60 -0.71 10.87
CA GLY A 67 1.33 -1.16 11.43
C GLY A 67 1.49 -2.25 12.47
N TYR A 68 0.45 -2.45 13.26
CA TYR A 68 0.39 -3.46 14.30
C TYR A 68 -0.85 -4.34 14.13
N ASP A 69 -0.65 -5.63 13.90
CA ASP A 69 -1.74 -6.59 13.72
C ASP A 69 -2.44 -6.88 15.05
N LEU A 70 -3.73 -6.49 15.12
CA LEU A 70 -4.59 -6.74 16.27
C LEU A 70 -5.25 -8.13 16.23
N THR A 71 -5.23 -8.81 15.08
CA THR A 71 -5.85 -10.12 14.89
C THR A 71 -4.87 -11.20 14.39
N PRO A 72 -3.62 -11.27 14.91
CA PRO A 72 -2.56 -12.12 14.35
C PRO A 72 -2.80 -13.63 14.57
N ASP A 73 -3.57 -13.96 15.59
CA ASP A 73 -3.89 -15.33 16.02
C ASP A 73 -5.34 -15.70 15.66
N SER A 74 -6.04 -14.85 14.89
CA SER A 74 -7.42 -15.09 14.50
C SER A 74 -7.51 -16.20 13.45
N GLU A 75 -8.38 -17.18 13.70
CA GLU A 75 -8.81 -18.13 12.66
C GLU A 75 -9.72 -17.46 11.61
N GLU A 76 -10.30 -16.30 11.96
CA GLU A 76 -11.10 -15.52 11.03
C GLU A 76 -10.21 -14.80 10.01
N ILE A 77 -10.71 -14.70 8.79
CA ILE A 77 -9.99 -14.13 7.65
C ILE A 77 -10.07 -12.59 7.63
N ILE A 78 -9.92 -11.99 8.83
CA ILE A 78 -9.97 -10.55 9.08
C ILE A 78 -8.64 -10.11 9.70
N ILE A 79 -8.01 -9.13 9.08
CA ILE A 79 -6.79 -8.47 9.54
C ILE A 79 -7.14 -7.03 9.89
N ILE A 80 -6.84 -6.58 11.11
CA ILE A 80 -7.06 -5.18 11.53
C ILE A 80 -5.74 -4.59 12.02
N ASN A 81 -5.31 -3.48 11.43
CA ASN A 81 -4.04 -2.84 11.72
C ASN A 81 -4.24 -1.34 11.94
N PRO A 82 -4.11 -0.81 13.17
CA PRO A 82 -3.71 0.57 13.34
C PRO A 82 -2.34 0.78 12.70
N TYR A 83 -2.15 1.94 12.05
CA TYR A 83 -0.91 2.25 11.36
C TYR A 83 -0.57 3.74 11.38
N ILE A 84 0.69 4.02 11.05
CA ILE A 84 1.22 5.34 10.73
C ILE A 84 2.01 5.24 9.42
N GLU A 85 1.85 6.23 8.55
CA GLU A 85 2.60 6.35 7.30
C GLU A 85 3.32 7.69 7.21
N TYR A 86 4.49 7.65 6.59
CA TYR A 86 5.27 8.82 6.24
C TYR A 86 5.68 8.73 4.78
N HIS A 87 5.32 9.77 4.05
CA HIS A 87 5.67 9.96 2.65
C HIS A 87 6.47 11.25 2.49
N ARG A 88 7.62 11.18 1.84
CA ARG A 88 8.43 12.35 1.47
C ARG A 88 8.93 12.16 0.04
N ASN A 89 8.85 13.19 -0.78
CA ASN A 89 9.49 13.24 -2.07
C ASN A 89 10.08 14.63 -2.32
N SER A 90 11.41 14.72 -2.40
CA SER A 90 12.13 15.91 -2.86
C SER A 90 12.91 15.66 -4.15
N LEU A 91 12.63 14.57 -4.88
CA LEU A 91 13.13 14.32 -6.24
C LEU A 91 12.39 15.14 -7.31
N VAL A 92 11.53 16.08 -6.90
CA VAL A 92 10.59 16.83 -7.73
C VAL A 92 10.67 18.31 -7.38
N ASP A 93 10.26 19.17 -8.30
CA ASP A 93 10.43 20.63 -8.20
C ASP A 93 9.92 21.25 -6.90
N LYS A 94 8.79 20.72 -6.39
CA LYS A 94 8.22 21.11 -5.11
C LYS A 94 8.27 19.93 -4.17
N GLU A 95 9.08 20.02 -3.13
CA GLU A 95 9.13 19.01 -2.07
C GLU A 95 7.72 18.75 -1.52
N GLN A 96 7.38 17.47 -1.40
CA GLN A 96 6.12 17.01 -0.85
C GLN A 96 6.42 16.13 0.36
N TYR A 97 5.69 16.34 1.45
CA TYR A 97 5.70 15.40 2.56
C TYR A 97 4.34 15.33 3.23
N ASN A 98 3.97 14.11 3.61
CA ASN A 98 2.65 13.79 4.12
C ASN A 98 2.77 12.80 5.28
N TRP A 99 1.99 13.05 6.33
CA TRP A 99 1.86 12.16 7.46
C TRP A 99 0.44 11.62 7.54
N GLU A 100 0.31 10.31 7.70
CA GLU A 100 -0.98 9.65 7.81
C GLU A 100 -1.02 8.76 9.05
N THR A 101 -2.18 8.65 9.68
CA THR A 101 -2.43 7.62 10.69
C THR A 101 -3.87 7.16 10.61
N GLY A 102 -4.10 5.88 10.82
CA GLY A 102 -5.42 5.32 10.64
C GLY A 102 -5.55 3.88 11.09
N VAL A 103 -6.69 3.30 10.71
CA VAL A 103 -6.99 1.88 10.88
C VAL A 103 -7.26 1.29 9.51
N PHE A 104 -6.57 0.20 9.23
CA PHE A 104 -6.74 -0.65 8.06
C PHE A 104 -7.47 -1.92 8.45
N ALA A 105 -8.36 -2.39 7.59
CA ALA A 105 -9.01 -3.67 7.69
C ALA A 105 -8.95 -4.41 6.35
N GLU A 106 -8.58 -5.67 6.38
CA GLU A 106 -8.69 -6.60 5.25
C GLU A 106 -9.59 -7.75 5.66
N TRP A 107 -10.61 -8.02 4.85
CA TRP A 107 -11.56 -9.10 5.09
C TRP A 107 -11.73 -9.95 3.84
N GLN A 108 -11.27 -11.19 3.89
CA GLN A 108 -11.62 -12.20 2.90
C GLN A 108 -12.94 -12.84 3.32
N THR A 109 -14.01 -12.60 2.55
CA THR A 109 -15.37 -12.89 3.04
C THR A 109 -15.72 -14.37 3.04
N GLN A 110 -14.92 -15.22 2.41
CA GLN A 110 -15.13 -16.67 2.34
C GLN A 110 -13.81 -17.42 2.49
N ASP A 111 -13.85 -18.57 3.14
CA ASP A 111 -12.71 -19.47 3.15
C ASP A 111 -12.48 -20.07 1.75
N ILE A 112 -11.32 -19.79 1.18
CA ILE A 112 -10.90 -20.26 -0.14
C ILE A 112 -10.54 -21.75 -0.16
N PHE A 113 -10.36 -22.38 1.00
CA PHE A 113 -10.19 -23.83 1.09
C PHE A 113 -11.53 -24.57 0.94
N THR A 114 -12.66 -23.91 1.22
CA THR A 114 -14.00 -24.46 1.02
C THR A 114 -14.67 -23.97 -0.27
N ARG A 115 -14.35 -22.74 -0.71
CA ARG A 115 -14.94 -22.12 -1.92
C ARG A 115 -13.92 -21.97 -3.05
N LYS A 116 -14.39 -21.88 -4.30
CA LYS A 116 -13.52 -21.74 -5.49
C LYS A 116 -12.96 -20.33 -5.65
N TRP A 117 -13.59 -19.35 -5.03
CA TRP A 117 -13.16 -17.96 -5.01
C TRP A 117 -13.65 -17.29 -3.73
N SER A 118 -13.01 -16.20 -3.34
CA SER A 118 -13.45 -15.31 -2.28
C SER A 118 -13.21 -13.87 -2.72
N PRO A 119 -14.14 -12.94 -2.50
CA PRO A 119 -13.79 -11.54 -2.55
C PRO A 119 -12.92 -11.19 -1.34
N VAL A 120 -12.03 -10.23 -1.53
CA VAL A 120 -11.24 -9.60 -0.46
C VAL A 120 -11.62 -8.13 -0.45
N LEU A 121 -12.18 -7.71 0.67
CA LEU A 121 -12.52 -6.31 0.93
C LEU A 121 -11.38 -5.69 1.72
N ILE A 122 -10.95 -4.51 1.31
CA ILE A 122 -9.87 -3.75 1.94
C ILE A 122 -10.44 -2.39 2.25
N GLY A 123 -10.43 -1.99 3.51
CA GLY A 123 -10.92 -0.68 3.91
C GLY A 123 -9.92 0.01 4.82
N ALA A 124 -9.85 1.32 4.73
CA ALA A 124 -9.10 2.13 5.68
C ALA A 124 -9.85 3.42 6.00
N VAL A 125 -9.67 3.90 7.22
CA VAL A 125 -10.03 5.26 7.64
C VAL A 125 -8.79 5.87 8.26
N ARG A 126 -8.42 7.07 7.82
CA ARG A 126 -7.18 7.73 8.24
C ARG A 126 -7.32 9.24 8.32
N TYR A 127 -6.58 9.81 9.26
CA TYR A 127 -6.27 11.22 9.29
C TYR A 127 -5.00 11.46 8.49
N ASN A 128 -5.00 12.54 7.73
CA ASN A 128 -3.94 12.92 6.80
C ASN A 128 -3.54 14.39 7.05
N ASP A 129 -2.24 14.65 7.16
CA ASP A 129 -1.62 15.96 7.38
C ASP A 129 -0.62 16.26 6.26
N ASP A 130 -1.09 16.92 5.19
CA ASP A 130 -0.26 17.46 4.12
C ASP A 130 0.16 18.88 4.49
N ARG A 131 1.34 19.01 5.07
CA ARG A 131 1.84 20.32 5.54
C ARG A 131 2.41 21.19 4.42
N ILE A 132 2.68 20.61 3.25
CA ILE A 132 3.14 21.39 2.09
C ILE A 132 1.96 22.00 1.36
N GLY A 133 0.88 21.22 1.19
CA GLY A 133 -0.38 21.70 0.65
C GLY A 133 -1.20 22.53 1.65
N GLY A 134 -0.85 22.46 2.94
CA GLY A 134 -1.59 23.12 4.00
C GLY A 134 -2.98 22.52 4.17
N VAL A 135 -3.12 21.20 3.99
CA VAL A 135 -4.39 20.47 4.00
C VAL A 135 -4.35 19.37 5.05
N GLN A 136 -5.34 19.37 5.92
CA GLN A 136 -5.63 18.25 6.81
C GLN A 136 -6.97 17.65 6.43
N SER A 137 -7.01 16.32 6.34
CA SER A 137 -8.20 15.62 5.86
C SER A 137 -8.46 14.33 6.63
N LEU A 138 -9.74 13.97 6.70
CA LEU A 138 -10.19 12.64 7.04
C LEU A 138 -10.43 11.90 5.73
N MET A 139 -9.66 10.84 5.48
CA MET A 139 -9.80 10.03 4.28
C MET A 139 -10.33 8.65 4.63
N SER A 140 -11.09 8.07 3.71
CA SER A 140 -11.44 6.65 3.80
C SER A 140 -11.43 5.99 2.44
N ASN A 141 -11.24 4.70 2.42
CA ASN A 141 -11.34 3.90 1.21
C ASN A 141 -12.02 2.56 1.47
N LEU A 142 -12.61 2.03 0.41
CA LEU A 142 -13.13 0.68 0.35
C LEU A 142 -12.83 0.10 -1.02
N TYR A 143 -11.94 -0.88 -1.05
CA TYR A 143 -11.51 -1.60 -2.23
C TYR A 143 -11.94 -3.06 -2.20
N PHE A 144 -11.99 -3.62 -3.39
CA PHE A 144 -12.33 -5.00 -3.66
C PHE A 144 -11.27 -5.61 -4.58
N THR A 145 -10.85 -6.84 -4.28
CA THR A 145 -10.09 -7.67 -5.21
C THR A 145 -10.55 -9.14 -5.12
N PRO A 146 -10.71 -9.85 -6.25
CA PRO A 146 -11.12 -11.25 -6.22
C PRO A 146 -9.93 -12.19 -6.01
N LEU A 147 -10.07 -13.16 -5.13
CA LEU A 147 -9.09 -14.20 -4.86
C LEU A 147 -9.62 -15.57 -5.33
N PHE A 148 -8.88 -16.27 -6.18
CA PHE A 148 -9.30 -17.55 -6.76
C PHE A 148 -8.51 -18.73 -6.18
N ARG A 149 -9.20 -19.84 -5.95
CA ARG A 149 -8.57 -21.05 -5.41
C ARG A 149 -7.68 -21.69 -6.45
N GLY A 150 -6.39 -21.76 -6.13
CA GLY A 150 -5.52 -22.90 -6.37
C GLY A 150 -5.59 -23.52 -7.77
N LYS A 151 -4.99 -22.86 -8.75
CA LYS A 151 -4.45 -23.51 -9.95
C LYS A 151 -3.07 -22.93 -10.34
N GLY A 152 -2.33 -22.48 -9.33
CA GLY A 152 -1.07 -21.75 -9.49
C GLY A 152 -0.06 -22.47 -10.39
N MET A 153 0.78 -21.67 -11.05
CA MET A 153 1.90 -22.05 -11.91
C MET A 153 1.56 -22.60 -13.29
N LYS A 154 0.28 -22.82 -13.66
CA LYS A 154 -0.08 -23.16 -15.05
C LYS A 154 -0.44 -21.91 -15.86
N ALA A 155 0.11 -21.80 -17.06
CA ALA A 155 -0.08 -20.64 -17.94
C ALA A 155 -1.54 -20.38 -18.34
N GLU A 156 -2.36 -21.43 -18.44
CA GLU A 156 -3.79 -21.34 -18.81
C GLU A 156 -4.64 -20.50 -17.83
N TYR A 157 -4.11 -20.17 -16.65
CA TYR A 157 -4.76 -19.34 -15.64
C TYR A 157 -4.23 -17.91 -15.58
N PHE A 158 -3.51 -17.45 -16.61
CA PHE A 158 -2.96 -16.10 -16.64
C PHE A 158 -4.03 -15.00 -16.57
N TRP A 159 -5.28 -15.32 -16.90
CA TRP A 159 -6.45 -14.44 -16.83
C TRP A 159 -7.15 -14.45 -15.46
N LEU A 160 -6.70 -15.30 -14.53
CA LEU A 160 -7.21 -15.32 -13.16
C LEU A 160 -6.36 -14.36 -12.30
N PRO A 161 -6.94 -13.29 -11.75
CA PRO A 161 -6.22 -12.39 -10.86
C PRO A 161 -5.81 -13.10 -9.57
N ASN A 162 -4.80 -12.55 -8.90
CA ASN A 162 -4.20 -13.09 -7.69
C ASN A 162 -3.69 -14.54 -7.82
N THR A 163 -3.52 -15.03 -9.05
CA THR A 163 -3.01 -16.38 -9.34
C THR A 163 -1.63 -16.25 -9.98
N ALA A 164 -0.60 -16.68 -9.26
CA ALA A 164 0.73 -16.75 -9.85
C ALA A 164 0.75 -17.83 -10.93
N VAL A 165 1.19 -17.49 -12.13
CA VAL A 165 1.34 -18.42 -13.25
C VAL A 165 2.76 -18.44 -13.74
N LYS A 166 3.17 -19.55 -14.33
CA LYS A 166 4.50 -19.70 -14.90
C LYS A 166 4.39 -19.70 -16.42
N LEU A 167 5.10 -18.79 -17.08
CA LEU A 167 5.15 -18.66 -18.53
C LEU A 167 6.49 -19.25 -19.01
N GLY A 168 6.45 -20.54 -19.37
CA GLY A 168 7.65 -21.30 -19.72
C GLY A 168 8.57 -21.51 -18.51
N LYS A 169 9.89 -21.47 -18.73
CA LYS A 169 10.91 -21.54 -17.67
C LYS A 169 11.45 -20.17 -17.25
N ALA A 170 11.09 -19.12 -17.99
CA ALA A 170 11.72 -17.81 -17.88
C ALA A 170 10.97 -16.88 -16.92
N PHE A 171 9.65 -16.97 -16.82
CA PHE A 171 8.86 -15.99 -16.07
C PHE A 171 7.82 -16.63 -15.16
N ARG A 172 7.63 -16.03 -13.98
CA ARG A 172 6.44 -16.19 -13.17
C ARG A 172 5.73 -14.85 -13.12
N PHE A 173 4.45 -14.83 -13.45
CA PHE A 173 3.63 -13.62 -13.52
C PHE A 173 2.48 -13.71 -12.53
N ILE A 174 2.13 -12.57 -11.94
CA ILE A 174 0.90 -12.40 -11.15
C ILE A 174 0.41 -10.97 -11.32
N TYR A 175 -0.90 -10.78 -11.31
CA TYR A 175 -1.52 -9.46 -11.23
C TYR A 175 -2.68 -9.45 -10.24
N THR A 176 -2.95 -8.30 -9.68
CA THR A 176 -3.96 -8.05 -8.66
C THR A 176 -4.71 -6.78 -9.04
N PRO A 177 -5.95 -6.88 -9.54
CA PRO A 177 -6.79 -5.74 -9.79
C PRO A 177 -7.47 -5.29 -8.48
N TYR A 178 -7.62 -3.99 -8.29
CA TYR A 178 -8.47 -3.43 -7.26
C TYR A 178 -9.51 -2.52 -7.89
N LEU A 179 -10.74 -2.58 -7.39
CA LEU A 179 -11.83 -1.67 -7.73
C LEU A 179 -12.42 -1.14 -6.43
N GLY A 180 -12.79 0.13 -6.37
CA GLY A 180 -13.44 0.65 -5.18
C GLY A 180 -13.72 2.13 -5.21
N VAL A 181 -13.84 2.69 -4.01
CA VAL A 181 -14.13 4.11 -3.79
C VAL A 181 -13.19 4.70 -2.75
N GLU A 182 -12.88 5.97 -2.92
CA GLU A 182 -12.12 6.78 -1.98
C GLU A 182 -12.96 8.02 -1.61
N THR A 183 -12.88 8.43 -0.35
CA THR A 183 -13.44 9.69 0.13
C THR A 183 -12.37 10.48 0.85
N GLU A 184 -12.42 11.80 0.69
CA GLU A 184 -11.54 12.73 1.36
C GLU A 184 -12.38 13.90 1.83
N ASN A 185 -12.37 14.17 3.13
CA ASN A 185 -12.99 15.34 3.72
C ASN A 185 -11.88 16.24 4.27
N ARG A 186 -11.61 17.35 3.59
CA ARG A 186 -10.63 18.37 3.97
C ARG A 186 -11.24 19.23 5.09
N ILE A 187 -10.78 18.98 6.31
CA ILE A 187 -11.29 19.59 7.54
C ILE A 187 -10.58 20.90 7.90
N GLN A 188 -9.34 21.05 7.44
CA GLN A 188 -8.56 22.26 7.61
C GLN A 188 -7.73 22.49 6.36
N THR A 189 -7.78 23.71 5.84
CA THR A 189 -7.05 24.12 4.65
C THR A 189 -6.54 25.56 4.80
N ASP A 190 -5.38 25.87 4.22
CA ASP A 190 -4.86 27.24 4.19
C ASP A 190 -5.73 28.19 3.35
N ASN A 191 -6.43 27.64 2.35
CA ASN A 191 -7.41 28.36 1.54
C ASN A 191 -8.81 27.79 1.78
N SER A 192 -9.79 28.63 2.13
CA SER A 192 -11.18 28.22 2.35
C SER A 192 -11.81 27.52 1.13
N ASP A 193 -11.39 27.91 -0.07
CA ASP A 193 -11.85 27.33 -1.34
C ASP A 193 -11.36 25.89 -1.56
N ALA A 194 -10.33 25.47 -0.81
CA ALA A 194 -9.82 24.11 -0.81
C ALA A 194 -10.55 23.18 0.17
N SER A 195 -11.42 23.71 1.04
CA SER A 195 -12.16 22.93 2.04
C SER A 195 -13.36 22.22 1.41
N GLY A 196 -13.61 20.98 1.82
CA GLY A 196 -14.74 20.22 1.31
C GLY A 196 -14.52 18.71 1.26
N SER A 197 -15.45 18.01 0.63
CA SER A 197 -15.48 16.58 0.41
C SER A 197 -15.23 16.27 -1.08
N ILE A 198 -14.48 15.21 -1.31
CA ILE A 198 -14.17 14.68 -2.64
C ILE A 198 -14.46 13.19 -2.60
N TYR A 199 -15.18 12.70 -3.62
CA TYR A 199 -15.55 11.31 -3.78
C TYR A 199 -14.97 10.79 -5.10
N ARG A 200 -14.20 9.70 -5.03
CA ARG A 200 -13.51 9.15 -6.20
C ARG A 200 -13.88 7.68 -6.40
N GLY A 201 -14.11 7.30 -7.64
CA GLY A 201 -14.07 5.90 -8.08
C GLY A 201 -12.62 5.53 -8.34
N TYR A 202 -12.20 4.35 -7.89
CA TYR A 202 -10.83 3.86 -7.94
C TYR A 202 -10.73 2.56 -8.71
N PHE A 203 -9.75 2.47 -9.60
CA PHE A 203 -9.35 1.24 -10.25
C PHE A 203 -7.82 1.16 -10.29
N SER A 204 -7.25 0.00 -9.98
CA SER A 204 -5.82 -0.24 -10.16
C SER A 204 -5.51 -1.66 -10.55
N ILE A 205 -4.33 -1.84 -11.14
CA ILE A 205 -3.75 -3.14 -11.43
C ILE A 205 -2.30 -3.08 -10.97
N SER A 206 -1.97 -3.89 -9.97
CA SER A 206 -0.58 -4.16 -9.59
C SER A 206 -0.17 -5.51 -10.15
N SER A 207 1.03 -5.62 -10.71
CA SER A 207 1.55 -6.89 -11.23
C SER A 207 3.03 -7.07 -10.94
N SER A 208 3.46 -8.33 -10.91
CA SER A 208 4.85 -8.73 -10.68
C SER A 208 5.24 -9.80 -11.69
N ILE A 209 6.40 -9.59 -12.31
CA ILE A 209 7.06 -10.53 -13.22
C ILE A 209 8.38 -10.92 -12.57
N VAL A 210 8.47 -12.17 -12.12
CA VAL A 210 9.70 -12.75 -11.56
C VAL A 210 10.42 -13.54 -12.64
N PHE A 211 11.70 -13.25 -12.80
CA PHE A 211 12.55 -13.88 -13.81
C PHE A 211 13.24 -15.13 -13.24
N PHE A 212 13.49 -16.09 -14.13
CA PHE A 212 14.24 -17.31 -13.87
C PHE A 212 13.73 -18.15 -12.68
N PRO A 213 12.41 -18.42 -12.55
CA PRO A 213 11.83 -19.07 -11.37
C PRO A 213 12.36 -20.49 -11.07
N ASP A 214 13.06 -21.13 -12.01
CA ASP A 214 13.66 -22.47 -11.83
C ASP A 214 15.19 -22.47 -11.85
N HIS A 215 15.85 -21.34 -12.06
CA HIS A 215 17.30 -21.31 -12.26
C HIS A 215 18.03 -21.45 -10.92
N GLU A 216 18.93 -22.42 -10.77
CA GLU A 216 19.57 -22.74 -9.48
C GLU A 216 20.15 -21.53 -8.74
N VAL A 217 20.88 -20.65 -9.45
CA VAL A 217 21.52 -19.46 -8.85
C VAL A 217 20.62 -18.21 -8.83
N LEU A 218 19.95 -17.88 -9.95
CA LEU A 218 19.18 -16.65 -10.12
C LEU A 218 17.71 -16.76 -9.74
N LYS A 219 17.28 -17.90 -9.20
CA LYS A 219 15.89 -18.15 -8.83
C LYS A 219 15.33 -17.05 -7.96
N ASP A 220 14.25 -16.45 -8.43
CA ASP A 220 13.50 -15.43 -7.70
C ASP A 220 14.35 -14.22 -7.27
N ARG A 221 15.44 -13.92 -8.00
CA ARG A 221 16.34 -12.79 -7.71
C ARG A 221 16.02 -11.52 -8.48
N LEU A 222 15.43 -11.65 -9.66
CA LEU A 222 15.08 -10.51 -10.52
C LEU A 222 13.56 -10.41 -10.67
N GLU A 223 13.01 -9.22 -10.47
CA GLU A 223 11.57 -8.96 -10.49
C GLU A 223 11.28 -7.59 -11.10
N ILE A 224 10.30 -7.54 -12.00
CA ILE A 224 9.67 -6.28 -12.41
C ILE A 224 8.34 -6.16 -11.71
N ASP A 225 8.15 -5.09 -10.95
CA ASP A 225 6.87 -4.70 -10.38
C ASP A 225 6.27 -3.58 -11.23
N LEU A 226 4.99 -3.70 -11.58
CA LEU A 226 4.21 -2.67 -12.29
C LEU A 226 3.02 -2.30 -11.43
N ASP A 227 2.71 -1.01 -11.35
CA ASP A 227 1.51 -0.53 -10.70
C ASP A 227 0.91 0.59 -11.51
N TRP A 228 -0.35 0.40 -11.89
CA TRP A 228 -1.12 1.38 -12.61
C TRP A 228 -2.41 1.65 -11.85
N GLN A 229 -2.73 2.93 -11.68
CA GLN A 229 -3.91 3.38 -10.94
C GLN A 229 -4.64 4.45 -11.73
N TYR A 230 -5.95 4.43 -11.62
CA TYR A 230 -6.88 5.37 -12.21
C TYR A 230 -7.92 5.78 -11.17
N ARG A 231 -8.15 7.08 -11.03
CA ARG A 231 -9.19 7.65 -10.18
C ARG A 231 -10.05 8.59 -11.00
N TYR A 232 -11.36 8.56 -10.77
CA TYR A 232 -12.30 9.48 -11.37
C TYR A 232 -13.15 10.14 -10.29
N ILE A 233 -13.33 11.46 -10.35
CA ILE A 233 -14.14 12.21 -9.40
C ILE A 233 -15.62 11.95 -9.69
N LEU A 234 -16.28 11.30 -8.74
CA LEU A 234 -17.72 11.03 -8.79
C LEU A 234 -18.54 12.23 -8.30
N GLY A 235 -17.95 13.05 -7.44
CA GLY A 235 -18.53 14.28 -6.94
C GLY A 235 -17.57 15.01 -5.99
N GLU A 236 -17.72 16.32 -5.92
CA GLU A 236 -16.91 17.18 -5.06
C GLU A 236 -17.67 18.48 -4.74
N ASN A 237 -17.26 19.15 -3.68
CA ASN A 237 -17.68 20.51 -3.36
C ASN A 237 -16.49 21.44 -3.05
N VAL A 238 -15.29 21.03 -3.45
CA VAL A 238 -14.05 21.81 -3.39
C VAL A 238 -13.88 22.54 -4.72
N THR A 239 -13.57 23.84 -4.71
CA THR A 239 -13.50 24.64 -5.95
C THR A 239 -12.09 24.70 -6.56
N THR A 240 -11.08 24.26 -5.82
CA THR A 240 -9.67 24.23 -6.27
C THR A 240 -9.34 23.03 -7.16
N ILE A 241 -10.26 22.08 -7.34
CA ILE A 241 -10.05 20.93 -8.21
C ILE A 241 -10.39 21.31 -9.65
N THR A 242 -9.44 21.07 -10.55
CA THR A 242 -9.52 21.50 -11.95
C THR A 242 -9.57 20.35 -12.94
N GLN A 243 -9.39 19.10 -12.46
CA GLN A 243 -9.41 17.90 -13.29
C GLN A 243 -10.29 16.81 -12.67
N ASN A 244 -10.91 16.00 -13.52
CA ASN A 244 -11.87 14.99 -13.10
C ASN A 244 -11.28 13.57 -13.04
N ASP A 245 -10.09 13.35 -13.61
CA ASP A 245 -9.39 12.07 -13.54
C ASP A 245 -7.93 12.23 -13.13
N TYR A 246 -7.42 11.20 -12.46
CA TYR A 246 -6.04 11.10 -12.02
C TYR A 246 -5.47 9.76 -12.44
N ARG A 247 -4.24 9.77 -12.93
CA ARG A 247 -3.53 8.58 -13.39
C ARG A 247 -2.20 8.50 -12.67
N TYR A 248 -1.84 7.30 -12.27
CA TYR A 248 -0.55 7.02 -11.66
C TYR A 248 0.03 5.76 -12.28
N PHE A 249 1.31 5.80 -12.59
CA PHE A 249 2.06 4.66 -13.07
C PHE A 249 3.42 4.57 -12.37
N ASN A 250 3.76 3.36 -11.93
CA ASN A 250 5.06 3.04 -11.40
C ASN A 250 5.55 1.72 -11.99
N ILE A 251 6.79 1.69 -12.44
CA ILE A 251 7.52 0.48 -12.82
C ILE A 251 8.80 0.40 -12.01
N SER A 252 9.12 -0.79 -11.53
CA SER A 252 10.30 -1.04 -10.73
C SER A 252 11.03 -2.28 -11.21
N LEU A 253 12.28 -2.14 -11.59
CA LEU A 253 13.19 -3.27 -11.79
C LEU A 253 13.93 -3.54 -10.48
N ASN A 254 13.75 -4.72 -9.90
CA ASN A 254 14.29 -5.08 -8.59
C ASN A 254 15.27 -6.25 -8.66
N TYR A 255 16.33 -6.15 -7.86
CA TYR A 255 17.17 -7.26 -7.45
C TYR A 255 16.91 -7.61 -5.97
N ILE A 256 16.47 -8.84 -5.72
CA ILE A 256 16.09 -9.33 -4.39
C ILE A 256 17.35 -9.83 -3.68
N LEU A 257 17.81 -9.04 -2.72
CA LEU A 257 18.97 -9.37 -1.88
C LEU A 257 18.64 -10.48 -0.89
N TYR A 258 17.45 -10.40 -0.28
CA TYR A 258 17.00 -11.33 0.75
C TYR A 258 15.49 -11.55 0.66
N ARG A 259 15.05 -12.79 0.83
CA ARG A 259 13.65 -13.16 1.01
C ARG A 259 13.58 -14.29 2.03
N ALA A 260 12.80 -14.10 3.09
CA ALA A 260 12.56 -15.16 4.05
C ALA A 260 11.72 -16.29 3.44
N SER A 261 11.78 -17.48 4.03
CA SER A 261 11.01 -18.65 3.57
C SER A 261 9.49 -18.44 3.61
N ASP A 262 9.01 -17.62 4.54
CA ASP A 262 7.60 -17.18 4.64
C ASP A 262 7.20 -16.16 3.56
N GLY A 263 8.16 -15.63 2.81
CA GLY A 263 7.98 -14.60 1.79
C GLY A 263 7.57 -13.22 2.32
N LYS A 264 7.28 -13.06 3.61
CA LYS A 264 6.81 -11.81 4.24
C LYS A 264 7.96 -10.80 4.31
N ARG A 265 9.11 -11.26 4.82
CA ARG A 265 10.32 -10.44 4.94
C ARG A 265 11.11 -10.42 3.64
N ILE A 266 11.38 -9.24 3.13
CA ILE A 266 12.12 -9.05 1.88
C ILE A 266 12.97 -7.78 1.90
N VAL A 267 14.16 -7.88 1.31
CA VAL A 267 15.04 -6.75 1.02
C VAL A 267 15.37 -6.76 -0.47
N LYS A 268 15.16 -5.63 -1.16
CA LYS A 268 15.48 -5.44 -2.57
C LYS A 268 16.28 -4.15 -2.79
N LEU A 269 17.07 -4.14 -3.85
CA LEU A 269 17.52 -2.91 -4.50
C LEU A 269 16.71 -2.76 -5.79
N GLY A 270 16.21 -1.57 -6.07
CA GLY A 270 15.38 -1.35 -7.26
C GLY A 270 15.66 -0.04 -7.96
N ILE A 271 15.47 -0.04 -9.27
CA ILE A 271 15.38 1.17 -10.09
C ILE A 271 13.90 1.41 -10.38
N ASP A 272 13.40 2.53 -9.92
CA ASP A 272 12.01 2.95 -10.05
C ASP A 272 11.87 4.03 -11.12
N TYR A 273 10.78 3.96 -11.88
CA TYR A 273 10.24 5.06 -12.65
C TYR A 273 8.79 5.29 -12.23
N THR A 274 8.47 6.52 -11.88
CA THR A 274 7.12 6.94 -11.47
C THR A 274 6.68 8.11 -12.32
N THR A 275 5.42 8.11 -12.75
CA THR A 275 4.79 9.22 -13.47
C THR A 275 3.31 9.32 -13.08
N GLY A 276 2.79 10.54 -13.00
CA GLY A 276 1.40 10.81 -12.68
C GLY A 276 1.15 11.26 -11.24
N GLU A 277 -0.12 11.46 -10.91
CA GLU A 277 -0.59 12.01 -9.64
C GLU A 277 -1.17 10.91 -8.73
N ASN A 278 -0.88 10.98 -7.43
CA ASN A 278 -1.51 10.12 -6.43
C ASN A 278 -2.21 10.94 -5.33
N PRO A 279 -3.49 11.29 -5.53
CA PRO A 279 -4.28 12.04 -4.55
C PRO A 279 -4.39 11.33 -3.20
N ALA A 280 -4.32 10.00 -3.17
CA ALA A 280 -4.36 9.24 -1.93
C ALA A 280 -3.12 9.46 -1.04
N LYS A 281 -2.05 10.07 -1.55
CA LYS A 281 -0.84 10.43 -0.79
C LYS A 281 -0.56 11.94 -0.78
N ASN A 282 -1.51 12.73 -1.30
CA ASN A 282 -1.35 14.15 -1.66
C ASN A 282 -0.14 14.43 -2.54
N PHE A 283 0.23 13.45 -3.36
CA PHE A 283 1.30 13.62 -4.32
C PHE A 283 0.75 14.20 -5.60
N GLN A 284 1.21 15.39 -5.96
CA GLN A 284 0.86 16.07 -7.21
C GLN A 284 1.44 15.32 -8.42
N ASP A 285 1.01 15.70 -9.62
CA ASP A 285 1.58 15.15 -10.85
C ASP A 285 3.09 15.35 -10.89
N GLN A 286 3.82 14.26 -11.08
CA GLN A 286 5.27 14.22 -10.97
C GLN A 286 5.83 13.10 -11.83
N THR A 287 7.07 13.26 -12.30
CA THR A 287 7.79 12.21 -13.02
C THR A 287 9.23 12.14 -12.54
N PHE A 288 9.69 10.97 -12.10
CA PHE A 288 11.05 10.81 -11.58
C PHE A 288 11.57 9.38 -11.73
N TYR A 289 12.90 9.25 -11.69
CA TYR A 289 13.62 8.00 -11.53
C TYR A 289 14.25 7.93 -10.15
N ALA A 290 14.30 6.75 -9.54
CA ALA A 290 14.89 6.59 -8.21
C ALA A 290 15.65 5.25 -8.08
N LEU A 291 16.77 5.27 -7.36
CA LEU A 291 17.45 4.06 -6.92
C LEU A 291 17.07 3.78 -5.46
N SER A 292 16.21 2.80 -5.25
CA SER A 292 15.59 2.54 -3.94
C SER A 292 16.16 1.32 -3.23
N LEU A 293 16.42 1.47 -1.94
CA LEU A 293 16.43 0.35 -1.01
C LEU A 293 14.99 0.05 -0.59
N LYS A 294 14.59 -1.22 -0.68
CA LYS A 294 13.21 -1.65 -0.43
C LYS A 294 13.17 -2.72 0.66
N VAL A 295 12.39 -2.50 1.71
CA VAL A 295 12.32 -3.39 2.87
C VAL A 295 10.88 -3.67 3.25
N ARG A 296 10.52 -4.94 3.44
CA ARG A 296 9.22 -5.35 3.99
C ARG A 296 9.43 -6.29 5.17
N LEU A 297 8.65 -6.12 6.22
CA LEU A 297 8.58 -7.03 7.38
C LEU A 297 7.18 -7.63 7.50
#